data_AF-A0A9P7CCE8-F1
#
_entry.id   AF-A0A9P7CCE8-F1
#
_cell.length_a   1.000
_cell.length_b   1.000
_cell.length_c   1.000
_cell.angle_alpha   90.00
_cell.angle_beta   90.00
_cell.angle_gamma   90.00
#
_symmetry.space_group_name_H-M   'P 1'
#
loop_
_entity.id
_entity.type
_entity.pdbx_description
1 polymer ?
#
loop_
_entity_poly.entity_id
_entity_poly.type
_entity_poly.pdbx_seq_one_letter_code
_entity_poly.pdbx_strand_id
1 'polypeptide(L)'
;MIYCYEYQVMETLLDILSTHPHSLYLLATAFQSIPSYILILLAPDYVTRSIRIDMAWSRRLWQLTVWADQVAFRAIYYSVLGGAYCSLGKANKRYAYKASELAIKQIGLARELKDSVLECKCWLYFAEDLIQLKKFKKAAWIIARQKKWIDAMQDVVVSELLLKGIMCIDSDAFVQLSSMLSSVSTKLTIALKT
;
A
#
# COMPACT_ATOMS: atom_id res chain seq x y z
N MET A 1 38.68 -31.66 -1.72
CA MET A 1 37.68 -31.86 -2.80
C MET A 1 36.30 -31.72 -2.19
N ILE A 2 35.49 -30.77 -2.65
CA ILE A 2 34.17 -30.48 -2.07
C ILE A 2 33.10 -30.88 -3.10
N TYR A 3 32.18 -31.75 -2.69
CA TYR A 3 31.03 -32.13 -3.50
C TYR A 3 29.85 -31.23 -3.15
N CYS A 4 29.32 -30.52 -4.15
CA CYS A 4 28.13 -29.71 -3.99
C CYS A 4 26.91 -30.48 -4.49
N TYR A 5 26.02 -30.84 -3.56
CA TYR A 5 24.78 -31.56 -3.84
C TYR A 5 23.57 -30.63 -4.00
N GLU A 6 23.64 -29.42 -3.43
CA GLU A 6 22.54 -28.45 -3.41
C GLU A 6 22.95 -27.16 -4.13
N TYR A 7 22.01 -26.56 -4.87
CA TYR A 7 22.29 -25.39 -5.70
C TYR A 7 22.55 -24.12 -4.88
N GLN A 8 21.88 -23.97 -3.73
CA GLN A 8 22.01 -22.83 -2.83
C GLN A 8 23.41 -22.76 -2.19
N VAL A 9 24.12 -23.89 -2.11
CA VAL A 9 25.47 -23.97 -1.50
C VAL A 9 26.49 -23.15 -2.30
N MET A 10 26.35 -23.05 -3.61
CA MET A 10 27.26 -22.27 -4.45
C MET A 10 27.04 -20.76 -4.30
N GLU A 11 25.78 -20.31 -4.29
CA GLU A 11 25.46 -18.89 -4.09
C GLU A 11 25.82 -18.43 -2.68
N THR A 12 25.53 -19.24 -1.66
CA THR A 12 25.92 -18.94 -0.27
C THR A 12 27.44 -18.97 -0.07
N LEU A 13 28.16 -19.90 -0.70
CA LEU A 13 29.63 -19.87 -0.67
C LEU A 13 30.18 -18.60 -1.33
N LEU A 14 29.66 -18.21 -2.49
CA LEU A 14 30.05 -16.96 -3.15
C LEU A 14 29.73 -15.74 -2.27
N ASP A 15 28.55 -15.71 -1.67
CA ASP A 15 28.12 -14.64 -0.79
C ASP A 15 29.04 -14.53 0.43
N ILE A 16 29.31 -15.63 1.14
CA ILE A 16 30.20 -15.68 2.30
C ILE A 16 31.64 -15.27 1.94
N LEU A 17 32.17 -15.74 0.82
CA LEU A 17 33.52 -15.38 0.36
C LEU A 17 33.61 -13.90 -0.05
N SER A 18 32.52 -13.32 -0.57
CA SER A 18 32.47 -11.91 -0.96
C SER A 18 32.24 -10.95 0.22
N THR A 19 31.46 -11.38 1.22
CA THR A 19 31.08 -10.55 2.39
C THR A 19 32.06 -10.64 3.55
N HIS A 20 32.79 -11.76 3.70
CA HIS A 20 33.70 -11.98 4.81
C HIS A 20 35.15 -12.19 4.36
N PRO A 21 35.97 -11.12 4.22
CA PRO A 21 37.35 -11.23 3.75
C PRO A 21 38.26 -12.07 4.67
N HIS A 22 37.91 -12.20 5.95
CA HIS A 22 38.62 -13.07 6.89
C HIS A 22 38.43 -14.57 6.60
N SER A 23 37.31 -14.95 5.99
CA SER A 23 37.05 -16.36 5.60
C SER A 23 37.97 -16.79 4.45
N LEU A 24 38.22 -15.89 3.49
CA LEU A 24 39.22 -16.05 2.44
C LEU A 24 40.64 -16.14 3.01
N TYR A 25 40.96 -15.31 4.02
CA TYR A 25 42.27 -15.34 4.65
C TYR A 25 42.52 -16.66 5.40
N LEU A 26 41.53 -17.19 6.12
CA LEU A 26 41.62 -18.51 6.78
C LEU A 26 41.75 -19.67 5.78
N LEU A 27 41.06 -19.60 4.64
CA LEU A 27 41.23 -20.57 3.56
C LEU A 27 42.64 -20.45 2.95
N ALA A 28 43.10 -19.23 2.67
CA ALA A 28 44.43 -18.99 2.10
C ALA A 28 45.57 -19.40 3.03
N THR A 29 45.42 -19.23 4.36
CA THR A 29 46.44 -19.68 5.32
C THR A 29 46.42 -21.19 5.55
N ALA A 30 45.26 -21.84 5.38
CA ALA A 30 45.15 -23.30 5.42
C ALA A 30 45.83 -23.98 4.21
N PHE A 31 45.92 -23.28 3.06
CA PHE A 31 46.57 -23.77 1.85
C PHE A 31 47.93 -23.07 1.64
N GLN A 32 48.99 -23.55 2.30
CA GLN A 32 50.33 -22.97 2.18
C GLN A 32 50.91 -23.02 0.75
N SER A 33 51.49 -21.89 0.32
CA SER A 33 52.53 -21.61 -0.70
C SER A 33 52.60 -22.40 -2.03
N ILE A 34 51.57 -23.15 -2.42
CA ILE A 34 51.45 -23.77 -3.74
C ILE A 34 50.21 -23.17 -4.41
N PRO A 35 50.19 -22.88 -5.74
CA PRO A 35 48.97 -22.47 -6.42
C PRO A 35 47.89 -23.56 -6.24
N SER A 36 47.00 -23.30 -5.29
CA SER A 36 46.01 -24.25 -4.81
C SER A 36 44.70 -23.94 -5.53
N TYR A 37 44.34 -24.78 -6.50
CA TYR A 37 43.03 -24.70 -7.14
C TYR A 37 42.03 -25.45 -6.26
N ILE A 38 40.95 -24.77 -5.85
CA ILE A 38 39.81 -25.44 -5.23
C ILE A 38 38.99 -26.06 -6.37
N LEU A 39 39.12 -27.37 -6.54
CA LEU A 39 38.28 -28.11 -7.49
C LEU A 39 36.91 -28.37 -6.84
N ILE A 40 35.89 -27.62 -7.29
CA ILE A 40 34.49 -27.85 -6.94
C ILE A 40 33.90 -28.81 -7.98
N LEU A 41 33.60 -30.04 -7.56
CA LEU A 41 32.94 -31.00 -8.43
C LEU A 41 31.43 -30.91 -8.20
N LEU A 42 30.75 -30.44 -9.24
CA LEU A 42 29.29 -30.48 -9.30
C LEU A 42 28.86 -31.94 -9.49
N ALA A 43 27.86 -32.38 -8.74
CA ALA A 43 27.26 -33.69 -8.98
C ALA A 43 26.77 -33.77 -10.45
N PRO A 44 26.84 -34.94 -11.10
CA PRO A 44 26.47 -35.08 -12.52
C PRO A 44 25.01 -34.70 -12.80
N ASP A 45 24.15 -34.75 -11.79
CA ASP A 45 22.75 -34.33 -11.85
C ASP A 45 22.51 -32.88 -11.38
N TYR A 46 23.56 -32.14 -10.99
CA TYR A 46 23.46 -30.77 -10.48
C TYR A 46 22.78 -29.83 -11.49
N VAL A 47 23.22 -29.83 -12.74
CA VAL A 47 22.63 -29.01 -13.82
C VAL A 47 21.16 -29.39 -14.06
N THR A 48 20.86 -30.68 -13.99
CA THR A 48 19.48 -31.17 -14.19
C THR A 48 18.58 -30.77 -13.02
N ARG A 49 19.11 -30.76 -11.79
CA ARG A 49 18.38 -30.33 -10.59
C ARG A 49 18.22 -28.81 -10.53
N SER A 50 19.21 -28.03 -10.98
CA SER A 50 19.14 -26.56 -10.99
C SER A 50 18.17 -26.03 -12.07
N ILE A 51 17.95 -26.79 -13.14
CA ILE A 51 16.99 -26.45 -14.21
C ILE A 51 15.55 -26.90 -13.88
N ARG A 52 15.33 -27.70 -12.82
CA ARG A 52 13.99 -28.08 -12.37
C ARG A 52 13.29 -26.89 -11.72
N ILE A 53 12.77 -26.01 -12.56
CA ILE A 53 11.77 -25.02 -12.16
C ILE A 53 10.56 -25.80 -11.65
N ASP A 54 10.25 -25.66 -10.36
CA ASP A 54 9.01 -26.18 -9.81
C ASP A 54 7.84 -25.41 -10.45
N MET A 55 7.28 -26.00 -11.49
CA MET A 55 6.19 -25.41 -12.26
C MET A 55 4.95 -25.14 -11.41
N ALA A 56 4.73 -25.86 -10.30
CA ALA A 56 3.64 -25.59 -9.39
C ALA A 56 3.91 -24.32 -8.57
N TRP A 57 5.14 -24.15 -8.07
CA TRP A 57 5.57 -22.92 -7.40
C TRP A 57 5.61 -21.72 -8.33
N SER A 58 6.13 -21.87 -9.56
CA SER A 58 6.13 -20.80 -10.56
C SER A 58 4.71 -20.37 -10.93
N ARG A 59 3.76 -21.31 -11.00
CA ARG A 59 2.34 -20.98 -11.25
C ARG A 59 1.73 -20.19 -10.10
N ARG A 60 2.01 -20.55 -8.85
CA ARG A 60 1.54 -19.80 -7.67
C ARG A 60 2.14 -18.40 -7.64
N LEU A 61 3.45 -18.29 -7.90
CA LEU A 61 4.14 -17.01 -7.97
C LEU A 61 3.53 -16.13 -9.07
N TRP A 62 3.32 -16.69 -10.26
CA TRP A 62 2.67 -15.99 -11.38
C TRP A 62 1.28 -15.46 -11.00
N GLN A 63 0.45 -16.28 -10.35
CA GLN A 63 -0.87 -15.84 -9.88
C GLN A 63 -0.78 -14.67 -8.90
N LEU A 64 0.17 -14.69 -7.97
CA LEU A 64 0.40 -13.59 -7.05
C LEU A 64 0.89 -12.33 -7.76
N THR A 65 1.80 -12.47 -8.72
CA THR A 65 2.32 -11.34 -9.51
C THR A 65 1.22 -10.70 -10.35
N VAL A 66 0.40 -11.50 -11.04
CA VAL A 66 -0.73 -11.00 -11.82
C VAL A 66 -1.75 -10.30 -10.91
N TRP A 67 -2.04 -10.88 -9.74
CA TRP A 67 -2.94 -10.23 -8.79
C TRP A 67 -2.38 -8.88 -8.29
N ALA A 68 -1.10 -8.83 -7.94
CA ALA A 68 -0.44 -7.60 -7.50
C ALA A 68 -0.46 -6.52 -8.58
N ASP A 69 -0.18 -6.88 -9.83
CA ASP A 69 -0.26 -5.98 -10.98
C ASP A 69 -1.69 -5.45 -11.19
N GLN A 70 -2.69 -6.31 -11.15
CA GLN A 70 -4.10 -5.91 -11.26
C GLN A 70 -4.55 -4.97 -10.14
N VAL A 71 -4.07 -5.19 -8.91
CA VAL A 71 -4.33 -4.28 -7.79
C VAL A 71 -3.67 -2.93 -8.03
N ALA A 72 -2.39 -2.91 -8.41
CA ALA A 72 -1.64 -1.68 -8.67
C ALA A 72 -2.27 -0.85 -9.80
N PHE A 73 -2.62 -1.51 -10.90
CA PHE A 73 -3.31 -0.87 -12.02
C PHE A 73 -4.65 -0.27 -11.58
N ARG A 74 -5.49 -1.02 -10.85
CA ARG A 74 -6.78 -0.52 -10.35
C ARG A 74 -6.61 0.68 -9.41
N ALA A 75 -5.63 0.63 -8.52
CA ALA A 75 -5.35 1.73 -7.57
C ALA A 75 -4.98 3.03 -8.32
N ILE A 76 -4.06 2.94 -9.28
CA ILE A 76 -3.64 4.08 -10.12
C ILE A 76 -4.82 4.58 -10.95
N TYR A 77 -5.52 3.69 -11.64
CA TYR A 77 -6.64 4.03 -12.52
C TYR A 77 -7.73 4.80 -11.77
N TYR A 78 -8.15 4.30 -10.60
CA TYR A 78 -9.16 4.99 -9.80
C TYR A 78 -8.65 6.33 -9.24
N SER A 79 -7.36 6.43 -8.88
CA SER A 79 -6.81 7.66 -8.31
C SER A 79 -6.70 8.76 -9.36
N VAL A 80 -6.16 8.45 -10.54
CA VAL A 80 -5.98 9.40 -11.63
C VAL A 80 -7.32 9.88 -12.17
N LEU A 81 -8.23 8.95 -12.49
CA LEU A 81 -9.55 9.34 -12.99
C LEU A 81 -10.43 9.96 -11.91
N GLY A 82 -10.31 9.52 -10.66
CA GLY A 82 -11.00 10.11 -9.51
C GLY A 82 -10.61 11.59 -9.36
N GLY A 83 -9.31 11.89 -9.35
CA GLY A 83 -8.81 13.28 -9.29
C GLY A 83 -9.24 14.12 -10.49
N ALA A 84 -9.17 13.57 -11.70
CA ALA A 84 -9.62 14.26 -12.91
C ALA A 84 -11.13 14.56 -12.88
N TYR A 85 -11.97 13.59 -12.53
CA TYR A 85 -13.41 13.79 -12.45
C TYR A 85 -13.82 14.69 -11.28
N CYS A 86 -13.11 14.64 -10.14
CA CYS A 86 -13.32 15.56 -9.02
C CYS A 86 -13.03 17.00 -9.46
N SER A 87 -11.96 17.24 -10.21
CA SER A 87 -11.63 18.57 -10.76
C SER A 87 -12.70 19.08 -11.73
N LEU A 88 -13.21 18.20 -12.61
CA LEU A 88 -14.31 18.52 -13.53
C LEU A 88 -15.68 18.64 -12.84
N GLY A 89 -15.83 18.02 -11.66
CA GLY A 89 -17.05 17.98 -10.86
C GLY A 89 -17.47 19.35 -10.34
N LYS A 90 -16.51 20.25 -10.13
CA LYS A 90 -16.74 21.65 -9.74
C LYS A 90 -17.61 22.41 -10.76
N ALA A 91 -17.46 22.10 -12.06
CA ALA A 91 -18.25 22.71 -13.13
C ALA A 91 -19.49 21.89 -13.52
N ASN A 92 -19.44 20.56 -13.40
CA ASN A 92 -20.53 19.69 -13.83
C ASN A 92 -20.74 18.51 -12.87
N LYS A 93 -21.94 18.48 -12.26
CA LYS A 93 -22.36 17.46 -11.30
C LYS A 93 -22.29 16.03 -11.84
N ARG A 94 -22.40 15.80 -13.15
CA ARG A 94 -22.28 14.46 -13.74
C ARG A 94 -20.88 13.87 -13.50
N TYR A 95 -19.84 14.70 -13.52
CA TYR A 95 -18.48 14.25 -13.24
C TYR A 95 -18.27 14.02 -11.74
N ALA A 96 -18.86 14.84 -10.87
CA ALA A 96 -18.85 14.58 -9.43
C ALA A 96 -19.53 13.25 -9.06
N TYR A 97 -20.60 12.83 -9.77
CA TYR A 97 -21.19 11.50 -9.61
C TYR A 97 -20.21 10.38 -10.00
N LYS A 98 -19.51 10.52 -11.13
CA LYS A 98 -18.51 9.54 -11.57
C LYS A 98 -17.31 9.45 -10.61
N ALA A 99 -16.83 10.59 -10.11
CA ALA A 99 -15.78 10.62 -9.08
C ALA A 99 -16.22 9.84 -7.84
N SER A 100 -17.45 10.09 -7.38
CA SER A 100 -18.05 9.41 -6.23
C SER A 100 -18.14 7.89 -6.41
N GLU A 101 -18.50 7.41 -7.61
CA GLU A 101 -18.49 5.97 -7.93
C GLU A 101 -17.08 5.36 -7.91
N LEU A 102 -16.08 6.09 -8.41
CA LEU A 102 -14.68 5.64 -8.37
C LEU A 102 -14.14 5.60 -6.94
N ALA A 103 -14.48 6.60 -6.11
CA ALA A 103 -14.09 6.62 -4.70
C ALA A 103 -14.67 5.42 -3.93
N ILE A 104 -15.92 5.02 -4.20
CA ILE A 104 -16.50 3.78 -3.62
C ILE A 104 -15.70 2.54 -4.02
N LYS A 105 -15.29 2.45 -5.29
CA LYS A 105 -14.45 1.33 -5.77
C LYS A 105 -13.07 1.32 -5.10
N GLN A 106 -12.49 2.49 -4.83
CA GLN A 106 -11.23 2.59 -4.08
C GLN A 106 -11.38 2.16 -2.63
N ILE A 107 -12.49 2.50 -1.96
CA ILE A 107 -12.79 2.00 -0.61
C ILE A 107 -12.86 0.48 -0.60
N GLY A 108 -13.50 -0.12 -1.60
CA GLY A 108 -13.54 -1.58 -1.78
C GLY A 108 -12.13 -2.18 -1.93
N LEU A 109 -11.30 -1.60 -2.79
CA LEU A 109 -9.92 -2.04 -2.99
C LEU A 109 -9.06 -1.90 -1.73
N ALA A 110 -9.20 -0.80 -0.98
CA ALA A 110 -8.47 -0.60 0.27
C ALA A 110 -8.83 -1.66 1.32
N ARG A 111 -10.11 -2.05 1.39
CA ARG A 111 -10.58 -3.14 2.26
C ARG A 111 -10.03 -4.51 1.83
N GLU A 112 -10.00 -4.79 0.53
CA GLU A 112 -9.37 -6.00 -0.02
C GLU A 112 -7.89 -6.08 0.40
N LEU A 113 -7.19 -4.96 0.42
CA LEU A 113 -5.79 -4.85 0.85
C LEU A 113 -5.59 -4.79 2.37
N LYS A 114 -6.67 -4.68 3.15
CA LYS A 114 -6.65 -4.47 4.61
C LYS A 114 -5.84 -3.23 5.01
N ASP A 115 -5.81 -2.21 4.15
CA ASP A 115 -5.14 -0.94 4.43
C ASP A 115 -6.17 0.08 4.95
N SER A 116 -6.23 0.21 6.27
CA SER A 116 -7.18 1.09 6.97
C SER A 116 -6.87 2.59 6.76
N VAL A 117 -5.59 2.94 6.55
CA VAL A 117 -5.17 4.32 6.28
C VAL A 117 -5.61 4.73 4.88
N LEU A 118 -5.39 3.86 3.91
CA LEU A 118 -5.88 4.06 2.54
C LEU A 118 -7.42 4.12 2.51
N GLU A 119 -8.10 3.23 3.25
CA GLU A 119 -9.56 3.27 3.35
C GLU A 119 -10.05 4.63 3.88
N CYS A 120 -9.42 5.14 4.94
CA CYS A 120 -9.74 6.45 5.50
C CYS A 120 -9.59 7.57 4.47
N LYS A 121 -8.49 7.59 3.70
CA LYS A 121 -8.28 8.56 2.60
C LYS A 121 -9.38 8.49 1.55
N CYS A 122 -9.75 7.28 1.11
CA CYS A 122 -10.79 7.11 0.10
C CYS A 122 -12.17 7.56 0.60
N TRP A 123 -12.47 7.38 1.89
CA TRP A 123 -13.68 7.95 2.50
C TRP A 123 -13.70 9.47 2.48
N LEU A 124 -12.55 10.12 2.66
CA LEU A 124 -12.43 11.58 2.59
C LEU A 124 -12.66 12.09 1.16
N TYR A 125 -12.09 11.44 0.14
CA TYR A 125 -12.37 11.77 -1.27
C TYR A 125 -13.85 11.60 -1.61
N PHE A 126 -14.48 10.51 -1.14
CA PHE A 126 -15.91 10.32 -1.33
C PHE A 126 -16.73 11.42 -0.63
N ALA A 127 -16.30 11.90 0.54
CA ALA A 127 -16.96 13.01 1.22
C ALA A 127 -16.82 14.34 0.44
N GLU A 128 -15.67 14.59 -0.18
CA GLU A 128 -15.44 15.73 -1.08
C GLU A 128 -16.39 15.69 -2.28
N ASP A 129 -16.53 14.54 -2.94
CA ASP A 129 -17.48 14.38 -4.05
C ASP A 129 -18.94 14.63 -3.61
N LEU A 130 -19.31 14.18 -2.41
CA LEU A 130 -20.63 14.45 -1.84
C LEU A 130 -20.88 15.94 -1.60
N ILE A 131 -19.85 16.71 -1.21
CA ILE A 131 -19.92 18.16 -1.04
C ILE A 131 -20.18 18.82 -2.39
N GLN A 132 -19.45 18.43 -3.44
CA GLN A 132 -19.67 18.93 -4.80
C GLN A 132 -21.10 18.63 -5.30
N LEU A 133 -21.66 17.49 -4.89
CA LEU A 133 -23.04 17.09 -5.16
C LEU A 133 -24.09 17.76 -4.24
N LYS A 134 -23.69 18.69 -3.36
CA LYS A 134 -24.54 19.37 -2.35
C LYS A 134 -25.19 18.41 -1.33
N LYS A 135 -24.59 17.25 -1.08
CA LYS A 135 -25.04 16.23 -0.11
C LYS A 135 -24.33 16.39 1.24
N PHE A 136 -24.39 17.59 1.81
CA PHE A 136 -23.61 18.00 2.99
C PHE A 136 -23.84 17.13 4.23
N LYS A 137 -25.08 16.72 4.51
CA LYS A 137 -25.39 15.88 5.70
C LYS A 137 -24.61 14.57 5.70
N LYS A 138 -24.52 13.91 4.54
CA LYS A 138 -23.79 12.63 4.40
C LYS A 138 -22.28 12.86 4.49
N ALA A 139 -21.77 13.89 3.81
CA ALA A 139 -20.35 14.25 3.87
C ALA A 139 -19.90 14.55 5.31
N ALA A 140 -20.66 15.37 6.06
CA ALA A 140 -20.37 15.71 7.45
C ALA A 140 -20.28 14.48 8.35
N TRP A 141 -21.21 13.53 8.19
CA TRP A 141 -21.21 12.30 8.97
C TRP A 141 -19.96 11.44 8.69
N ILE A 142 -19.57 11.32 7.41
CA ILE A 142 -18.38 10.56 7.01
C ILE A 142 -17.12 11.21 7.60
N ILE A 143 -16.96 12.54 7.42
CA ILE A 143 -15.81 13.27 7.95
C ILE A 143 -15.73 13.13 9.47
N ALA A 144 -16.85 13.27 10.20
CA ALA A 144 -16.87 13.11 11.64
C ALA A 144 -16.47 11.69 12.09
N ARG A 145 -16.92 10.67 11.35
CA ARG A 145 -16.53 9.28 11.60
C ARG A 145 -15.03 9.06 11.38
N GLN A 146 -14.49 9.55 10.26
CA GLN A 146 -13.06 9.40 9.95
C GLN A 146 -12.19 10.18 10.93
N LYS A 147 -12.61 11.40 11.33
CA LYS A 147 -11.91 12.18 12.35
C LYS A 147 -11.78 11.43 13.68
N LYS A 148 -12.87 10.83 14.18
CA LYS A 148 -12.82 10.01 15.40
C LYS A 148 -11.86 8.83 15.28
N TRP A 149 -11.77 8.21 14.10
CA TRP A 149 -10.85 7.12 13.84
C TRP A 149 -9.39 7.59 13.83
N ILE A 150 -9.11 8.75 13.21
CA ILE A 150 -7.79 9.39 13.19
C ILE A 150 -7.36 9.81 14.60
N ASP A 151 -8.25 10.43 15.37
CA ASP A 151 -7.96 10.86 16.75
C ASP A 151 -7.63 9.68 17.68
N ALA A 152 -8.15 8.49 17.38
CA ALA A 152 -7.85 7.25 18.10
C ALA A 152 -6.54 6.58 17.63
N MET A 153 -5.94 7.07 16.54
CA MET A 153 -4.75 6.48 15.92
C MET A 153 -3.49 7.01 16.61
N GLN A 154 -2.61 6.10 17.04
CA GLN A 154 -1.38 6.45 17.77
C GLN A 154 -0.27 7.03 16.89
N ASP A 155 -0.36 6.83 15.56
CA ASP A 155 0.64 7.31 14.61
C ASP A 155 0.44 8.80 14.31
N VAL A 156 1.26 9.64 14.94
CA VAL A 156 1.18 11.10 14.85
C VAL A 156 1.40 11.60 13.42
N VAL A 157 2.29 10.96 12.64
CA VAL A 157 2.63 11.41 11.28
C VAL A 157 1.48 11.14 10.33
N VAL A 158 0.90 9.93 10.41
CA VAL A 158 -0.25 9.55 9.58
C VAL A 158 -1.48 10.36 9.96
N SER A 159 -1.70 10.58 11.27
CA SER A 159 -2.79 11.41 11.76
C SER A 159 -2.68 12.86 11.28
N GLU A 160 -1.49 13.47 11.34
CA GLU A 160 -1.29 14.84 10.84
C GLU A 160 -1.52 14.95 9.33
N LEU A 161 -1.07 13.96 8.55
CA LEU A 161 -1.29 13.91 7.10
C LEU A 161 -2.79 13.84 6.76
N LEU A 162 -3.55 12.99 7.46
CA LEU A 162 -4.98 12.81 7.23
C LEU A 162 -5.78 14.02 7.71
N LEU A 163 -5.39 14.64 8.83
CA LEU A 163 -6.00 15.88 9.33
C LEU A 163 -5.77 17.04 8.35
N LYS A 164 -4.57 17.19 7.78
CA LYS A 164 -4.31 18.14 6.69
C LYS A 164 -5.19 17.85 5.48
N GLY A 165 -5.36 16.57 5.12
CA GLY A 165 -6.30 16.15 4.07
C GLY A 165 -7.74 16.61 4.33
N ILE A 166 -8.25 16.48 5.57
CA ILE A 166 -9.57 16.99 5.97
C ILE A 166 -9.65 18.52 5.83
N MET A 167 -8.58 19.24 6.17
CA MET A 167 -8.52 20.69 6.06
C MET A 167 -8.48 21.19 4.60
N CYS A 168 -7.98 20.36 3.67
CA CYS A 168 -7.91 20.69 2.25
C CYS A 168 -9.23 20.46 1.49
N ILE A 169 -10.23 19.80 2.08
CA ILE A 169 -11.57 19.64 1.50
C ILE A 169 -12.23 21.03 1.49
N ASP A 170 -12.14 21.72 0.34
CA ASP A 170 -12.56 23.12 0.01
C ASP A 170 -12.81 24.01 1.25
N SER A 171 -11.98 25.03 1.47
CA SER A 171 -12.11 26.01 2.56
C SER A 171 -13.51 26.61 2.70
N ASP A 172 -14.23 26.77 1.58
CA ASP A 172 -15.62 27.26 1.54
C ASP A 172 -16.65 26.21 2.03
N ALA A 173 -16.38 24.92 1.77
CA ALA A 173 -17.18 23.81 2.30
C ALA A 173 -16.92 23.60 3.78
N PHE A 174 -15.71 23.85 4.28
CA PHE A 174 -15.40 23.81 5.71
C PHE A 174 -16.16 24.89 6.50
N VAL A 175 -16.37 26.09 5.96
CA VAL A 175 -17.23 27.12 6.59
C VAL A 175 -18.70 26.68 6.64
N GLN A 176 -19.20 26.03 5.59
CA GLN A 176 -20.56 25.46 5.56
C GLN A 176 -20.69 24.22 6.45
N LEU A 177 -19.66 23.39 6.57
CA LEU A 177 -19.64 22.20 7.42
C LEU A 177 -19.43 22.55 8.89
N SER A 178 -18.62 23.56 9.22
CA SER A 178 -18.41 24.08 10.56
C SER A 178 -19.70 24.70 11.13
N SER A 179 -20.43 25.47 10.32
CA SER A 179 -21.76 25.99 10.69
C SER A 179 -22.83 24.89 10.81
N MET A 180 -22.72 23.79 10.07
CA MET A 180 -23.61 22.63 10.24
C MET A 180 -23.24 21.74 11.44
N LEU A 181 -21.96 21.49 11.69
CA LEU A 181 -21.46 20.70 12.81
C LEU A 181 -21.70 21.39 14.15
N SER A 182 -21.64 22.72 14.22
CA SER A 182 -22.06 23.49 15.40
C SER A 182 -23.57 23.37 15.67
N SER A 183 -24.40 23.31 14.62
CA SER A 183 -25.85 23.07 14.73
C SER A 183 -26.22 21.63 15.11
N VAL A 184 -25.41 20.64 14.71
CA VAL A 184 -25.61 19.22 15.05
C VAL A 184 -25.15 18.95 16.48
N SER A 185 -24.06 19.58 16.92
CA SER A 185 -23.60 19.54 18.32
C SER A 185 -24.67 20.07 19.29
N THR A 186 -25.25 21.24 19.00
CA THR A 186 -26.33 21.82 19.83
C THR A 186 -27.60 20.95 19.84
N LYS A 187 -27.98 20.34 18.72
CA LYS A 187 -29.13 19.43 18.67
C LYS A 187 -28.89 18.12 19.42
N LEU A 188 -27.67 17.59 19.43
CA LEU A 188 -27.32 16.42 20.24
C LEU A 188 -27.29 16.73 21.74
N THR A 189 -26.86 17.93 22.15
CA THR A 189 -26.84 18.31 23.58
C THR A 189 -28.26 18.54 24.13
N ILE A 190 -29.19 19.02 23.30
CA ILE A 190 -30.60 19.23 23.69
C ILE A 190 -31.32 17.87 23.80
N ALA A 191 -31.08 16.94 22.87
CA ALA A 191 -31.69 15.61 22.89
C ALA A 191 -31.17 14.66 23.99
N LEU A 192 -30.05 14.98 24.63
CA LEU A 192 -29.49 14.24 25.77
C LEU A 192 -29.83 14.88 27.14
N LYS A 193 -30.54 16.02 27.15
CA LYS A 193 -31.00 16.72 28.37
C LYS A 193 -32.52 16.71 28.57
N THR A 194 -33.26 16.05 27.68
CA THR A 194 -34.70 15.76 27.79
C THR A 194 -34.89 14.26 27.95
#